data_AF-A0A6C0LY17-F1
#
_entry.id   AF-A0A6C0LY17-F1
#
_cell.length_a   1.000
_cell.length_b   1.000
_cell.length_c   1.000
_cell.angle_alpha   90.00
_cell.angle_beta   90.00
_cell.angle_gamma   90.00
#
_symmetry.space_group_name_H-M   'P 1'
#
loop_
_entity.id
_entity.type
_entity.pdbx_description
1 polymer ?
#
loop_
_entity_poly.entity_id
_entity_poly.type
_entity_poly.pdbx_seq_one_letter_code
_entity_poly.pdbx_strand_id
1 'polypeptide(L)'
;MEEQKNQKPFPFNTCEVRGEIVDQPYSASINILSCILLLYLLSFAKNLEIQFFILSLFIFQAYHAYSHMFWNDNEYSLIHVYIIHAITYIIIFALITAISFISGKPPNIPIIFAVIMLDIYILYNYIGTVYNAVSGINIWVIVLITGLWNVKLPVVVKKLLPILLMLFVVIIVLFFNEKYNCGSMMETYVFPYHIAIEILGLIISSLFAYIFILLEK
;
A
#
# COMPACT_ATOMS: atom_id res chain seq x y z
N MET A 1 0.26 36.22 1.50
CA MET A 1 1.09 35.12 0.95
C MET A 1 1.76 34.39 2.12
N GLU A 2 0.94 33.87 3.04
CA GLU A 2 1.38 33.44 4.37
C GLU A 2 0.53 32.25 4.88
N GLU A 3 0.22 31.30 3.99
CA GLU A 3 -0.60 30.12 4.31
C GLU A 3 0.11 28.79 4.01
N GLN A 4 1.39 28.86 3.65
CA GLN A 4 2.18 27.69 3.23
C GLN A 4 2.94 27.01 4.37
N LYS A 5 2.84 27.50 5.61
CA LYS A 5 3.65 26.99 6.72
C LYS A 5 3.08 25.75 7.41
N ASN A 6 1.82 25.39 7.16
CA ASN A 6 1.12 24.36 7.95
C ASN A 6 0.50 23.19 7.15
N GLN A 7 1.07 22.79 6.01
CA GLN A 7 0.54 21.65 5.24
C GLN A 7 1.29 20.34 5.54
N LYS A 8 0.54 19.27 5.80
CA LYS A 8 1.09 17.92 6.03
C LYS A 8 1.84 17.44 4.77
N PRO A 9 2.89 16.61 4.89
CA PRO A 9 3.56 16.04 3.73
C PRO A 9 2.64 15.05 2.99
N PHE A 10 2.82 14.89 1.68
CA PHE A 10 2.15 13.80 0.95
C PHE A 10 2.69 12.44 1.44
N PRO A 11 1.86 11.38 1.53
CA PRO A 11 0.45 11.28 1.11
C PRO A 11 -0.58 11.74 2.15
N PHE A 12 -0.19 12.43 3.22
CA PHE A 12 -1.12 12.74 4.33
C PHE A 12 -1.83 14.10 4.21
N ASN A 13 -1.41 14.94 3.25
CA ASN A 13 -2.23 16.04 2.76
C ASN A 13 -3.07 15.55 1.59
N THR A 14 -4.27 15.07 1.92
CA THR A 14 -5.17 14.38 0.99
C THR A 14 -6.36 15.24 0.63
N CYS A 15 -7.10 14.80 -0.38
CA CYS A 15 -8.36 15.42 -0.76
C CYS A 15 -9.51 14.83 0.07
N GLU A 16 -9.51 15.12 1.36
CA GLU A 16 -10.54 14.73 2.30
C GLU A 16 -10.82 15.85 3.31
N VAL A 17 -12.09 16.00 3.68
CA VAL A 17 -12.51 16.92 4.75
C VAL A 17 -12.06 16.38 6.09
N ARG A 18 -11.40 17.22 6.88
CA ARG A 18 -10.88 16.83 8.17
C ARG A 18 -11.95 16.86 9.26
N GLY A 19 -11.89 15.92 10.21
CA GLY A 19 -12.77 15.87 11.38
C GLY A 19 -12.11 16.40 12.66
N GLU A 20 -12.92 16.73 13.66
CA GLU A 20 -12.43 17.23 14.97
C GLU A 20 -11.90 16.12 15.89
N ILE A 21 -12.46 14.90 15.79
CA ILE A 21 -12.12 13.76 16.65
C ILE A 21 -11.19 12.78 15.92
N VAL A 22 -11.47 12.56 14.63
CA VAL A 22 -10.72 11.68 13.74
C VAL A 22 -10.33 12.55 12.55
N ASP A 23 -9.03 12.63 12.27
CA ASP A 23 -8.50 13.58 11.29
C ASP A 23 -9.06 13.31 9.88
N GLN A 24 -9.06 12.05 9.42
CA GLN A 24 -9.58 11.62 8.12
C GLN A 24 -10.53 10.42 8.30
N PRO A 25 -11.80 10.66 8.71
CA PRO A 25 -12.69 9.61 9.19
C PRO A 25 -13.11 8.60 8.11
N TYR A 26 -13.24 9.03 6.85
CA TYR A 26 -13.67 8.14 5.79
C TYR A 26 -12.55 7.16 5.43
N SER A 27 -11.35 7.68 5.25
CA SER A 27 -10.15 6.87 4.98
C SER A 27 -9.89 5.91 6.13
N ALA A 28 -9.83 6.41 7.37
CA ALA A 28 -9.68 5.58 8.56
C ALA A 28 -10.69 4.41 8.62
N SER A 29 -11.96 4.67 8.28
CA SER A 29 -13.01 3.63 8.27
C SER A 29 -12.74 2.55 7.23
N ILE A 30 -12.26 2.91 6.04
CA ILE A 30 -11.90 1.96 4.98
C ILE A 30 -10.68 1.14 5.38
N ASN A 31 -9.64 1.73 5.96
CA ASN A 31 -8.48 0.99 6.43
C ASN A 31 -8.83 0.04 7.58
N ILE A 32 -9.71 0.45 8.52
CA ILE A 32 -10.24 -0.44 9.58
C ILE A 32 -11.00 -1.63 8.96
N LEU A 33 -11.85 -1.39 7.95
CA LEU A 33 -12.53 -2.46 7.24
C LEU A 33 -11.53 -3.40 6.56
N SER A 34 -10.48 -2.84 5.94
CA SER A 34 -9.41 -3.63 5.33
C SER A 34 -8.70 -4.51 6.38
N CYS A 35 -8.45 -3.99 7.59
CA CYS A 35 -7.90 -4.76 8.70
C CYS A 35 -8.80 -5.95 9.09
N ILE A 36 -10.11 -5.73 9.20
CA ILE A 36 -11.09 -6.80 9.52
C ILE A 36 -11.06 -7.88 8.43
N LEU A 37 -11.08 -7.49 7.15
CA LEU A 37 -11.02 -8.43 6.03
C LEU A 37 -9.71 -9.22 5.99
N LEU A 38 -8.57 -8.57 6.27
CA LEU A 38 -7.28 -9.24 6.32
C LEU A 38 -7.17 -10.22 7.49
N LEU A 39 -7.72 -9.90 8.66
CA LEU A 39 -7.81 -10.85 9.78
C LEU A 39 -8.71 -12.04 9.45
N TYR A 40 -9.83 -11.80 8.76
CA TYR A 40 -10.67 -12.87 8.24
C TYR A 40 -9.89 -13.77 7.26
N LEU A 41 -9.21 -13.21 6.26
CA LEU A 41 -8.40 -13.96 5.30
C LEU A 41 -7.24 -14.70 5.97
N LEU A 42 -6.60 -14.11 6.98
CA LEU A 42 -5.52 -14.72 7.75
C LEU A 42 -5.96 -16.07 8.36
N SER A 43 -7.21 -16.19 8.81
CA SER A 43 -7.76 -17.43 9.36
C SER A 43 -7.85 -18.60 8.36
N PHE A 44 -7.77 -18.32 7.05
CA PHE A 44 -7.77 -19.36 6.01
C PHE A 44 -6.37 -19.82 5.59
N ALA A 45 -5.34 -19.05 5.91
CA ALA A 45 -3.95 -19.40 5.58
C ALA A 45 -3.45 -20.51 6.52
N LYS A 46 -2.86 -21.56 5.94
CA LYS A 46 -2.43 -22.78 6.65
C LYS A 46 -0.95 -22.78 7.01
N ASN A 47 -0.12 -22.11 6.22
CA ASN A 47 1.32 -22.08 6.31
C ASN A 47 1.78 -20.73 6.86
N LEU A 48 2.85 -20.78 7.65
CA LEU A 48 3.39 -19.61 8.35
C LEU A 48 3.86 -18.52 7.39
N GLU A 49 4.36 -18.89 6.22
CA GLU A 49 4.85 -17.97 5.19
C GLU A 49 3.73 -17.12 4.61
N ILE A 50 2.57 -17.74 4.34
CA ILE A 50 1.38 -17.06 3.84
C ILE A 50 0.73 -16.24 4.96
N GLN A 51 0.66 -16.78 6.18
CA GLN A 51 0.17 -16.05 7.35
C GLN A 51 1.00 -14.80 7.63
N PHE A 52 2.33 -14.92 7.57
CA PHE A 52 3.25 -13.79 7.77
C PHE A 52 3.07 -12.72 6.69
N PHE A 53 2.88 -13.12 5.43
CA PHE A 53 2.56 -12.18 4.35
C PHE A 53 1.23 -11.43 4.62
N ILE A 54 0.15 -12.14 4.94
CA ILE A 54 -1.15 -11.51 5.23
C ILE A 54 -1.06 -10.61 6.47
N LEU A 55 -0.34 -11.05 7.52
CA LEU A 55 -0.11 -10.24 8.72
C LEU A 55 0.66 -8.95 8.40
N SER A 56 1.64 -9.00 7.49
CA SER A 56 2.37 -7.79 7.06
C SER A 56 1.46 -6.79 6.34
N LEU A 57 0.53 -7.27 5.50
CA LEU A 57 -0.49 -6.42 4.88
C LEU A 57 -1.46 -5.84 5.93
N PHE A 58 -1.82 -6.63 6.95
CA PHE A 58 -2.64 -6.15 8.06
C PHE A 58 -1.94 -5.02 8.82
N ILE A 59 -0.66 -5.18 9.16
CA ILE A 59 0.12 -4.15 9.87
C ILE A 59 0.17 -2.85 9.05
N PHE A 60 0.33 -2.96 7.73
CA PHE A 60 0.28 -1.82 6.82
C PHE A 60 -1.06 -1.09 6.88
N GLN A 61 -2.17 -1.81 6.73
CA GLN A 61 -3.50 -1.21 6.78
C GLN A 61 -3.83 -0.64 8.18
N ALA A 62 -3.38 -1.31 9.24
CA ALA A 62 -3.53 -0.82 10.61
C ALA A 62 -2.75 0.47 10.84
N TYR A 63 -1.55 0.59 10.27
CA TYR A 63 -0.78 1.81 10.33
C TYR A 63 -1.41 2.95 9.52
N HIS A 64 -1.93 2.66 8.33
CA HIS A 64 -2.70 3.66 7.56
C HIS A 64 -3.92 4.16 8.33
N ALA A 65 -4.71 3.25 8.92
CA ALA A 65 -5.83 3.60 9.79
C ALA A 65 -5.37 4.50 10.94
N TYR A 66 -4.29 4.13 11.63
CA TYR A 66 -3.70 4.92 12.69
C TYR A 66 -3.31 6.33 12.21
N SER A 67 -2.62 6.45 11.08
CA SER A 67 -2.20 7.76 10.56
C SER A 67 -3.36 8.65 10.10
N HIS A 68 -4.47 8.06 9.65
CA HIS A 68 -5.70 8.81 9.33
C HIS A 68 -6.50 9.20 10.58
N MET A 69 -6.40 8.44 11.67
CA MET A 69 -7.09 8.75 12.91
C MET A 69 -6.36 9.78 13.76
N PHE A 70 -5.06 9.58 13.91
CA PHE A 70 -4.23 10.27 14.89
C PHE A 70 -3.10 10.98 14.16
N TRP A 71 -3.37 12.22 13.78
CA TRP A 71 -2.35 13.12 13.29
C TRP A 71 -2.48 14.44 14.04
N ASN A 72 -1.41 14.85 14.72
CA ASN A 72 -1.42 16.04 15.55
C ASN A 72 -1.13 17.30 14.71
N ASP A 73 -1.75 18.44 15.02
CA ASP A 73 -1.61 19.68 14.25
C ASP A 73 -0.17 20.24 14.21
N ASN A 74 0.69 19.74 15.10
CA ASN A 74 2.12 20.07 15.17
C ASN A 74 3.03 19.04 14.45
N GLU A 75 2.48 18.00 13.85
CA GLU A 75 3.24 16.96 13.16
C GLU A 75 3.44 17.32 11.68
N TYR A 76 4.53 18.01 11.37
CA TYR A 76 5.14 18.04 10.02
C TYR A 76 5.97 16.78 9.75
N SER A 77 5.65 15.70 10.44
CA SER A 77 6.60 14.65 10.68
C SER A 77 6.63 13.69 9.50
N LEU A 78 7.75 13.70 8.79
CA LEU A 78 8.09 12.67 7.81
C LEU A 78 8.16 11.26 8.44
N ILE A 79 8.03 11.14 9.76
CA ILE A 79 7.99 9.86 10.49
C ILE A 79 6.97 8.90 9.90
N HIS A 80 5.77 9.38 9.51
CA HIS A 80 4.75 8.48 8.97
C HIS A 80 5.14 7.95 7.60
N VAL A 81 5.81 8.77 6.77
CA VAL A 81 6.37 8.32 5.49
C VAL A 81 7.45 7.26 5.73
N TYR A 82 8.36 7.48 6.68
CA TYR A 82 9.39 6.50 7.04
C TYR A 82 8.82 5.19 7.56
N ILE A 83 7.81 5.24 8.44
CA ILE A 83 7.17 4.05 9.00
C ILE A 83 6.47 3.26 7.90
N ILE A 84 5.73 3.91 6.99
CA ILE A 84 5.10 3.23 5.85
C ILE A 84 6.15 2.53 4.96
N HIS A 85 7.30 3.15 4.70
CA HIS A 85 8.37 2.51 3.92
C HIS A 85 9.03 1.37 4.68
N ALA A 86 9.24 1.51 5.99
CA ALA A 86 9.75 0.43 6.82
C ALA A 86 8.80 -0.79 6.81
N ILE A 87 7.49 -0.56 6.95
CA ILE A 87 6.47 -1.61 6.83
C ILE A 87 6.47 -2.19 5.41
N THR A 88 6.64 -1.38 4.38
CA THR A 88 6.79 -1.84 3.00
C THR A 88 7.93 -2.85 2.88
N TYR A 89 9.10 -2.60 3.47
CA TYR A 89 10.20 -3.57 3.44
C TYR A 89 9.89 -4.87 4.21
N ILE A 90 9.09 -4.80 5.28
CA ILE A 90 8.58 -6.00 5.97
C ILE A 90 7.68 -6.81 5.04
N ILE A 91 6.78 -6.15 4.30
CA ILE A 91 5.91 -6.82 3.31
C ILE A 91 6.74 -7.44 2.20
N ILE A 92 7.77 -6.76 1.71
CA ILE A 92 8.67 -7.32 0.69
C ILE A 92 9.37 -8.57 1.20
N PHE A 93 9.89 -8.54 2.42
CA PHE A 93 10.49 -9.72 3.03
C PHE A 93 9.46 -10.87 3.17
N ALA A 94 8.25 -10.57 3.65
CA ALA A 94 7.18 -11.56 3.77
C ALA A 94 6.75 -12.13 2.41
N LEU A 95 6.69 -11.29 1.37
CA LEU A 95 6.35 -11.66 0.01
C LEU A 95 7.43 -12.55 -0.62
N ILE A 96 8.71 -12.25 -0.41
CA ILE A 96 9.83 -13.11 -0.84
C ILE A 96 9.71 -14.49 -0.17
N THR A 97 9.46 -14.52 1.14
CA THR A 97 9.29 -15.76 1.90
C THR A 97 8.11 -16.58 1.37
N ALA A 98 6.95 -15.96 1.19
CA ALA A 98 5.74 -16.60 0.64
C ALA A 98 5.94 -17.13 -0.78
N ILE A 99 6.57 -16.35 -1.66
CA ILE A 99 6.89 -16.78 -3.04
C ILE A 99 7.91 -17.93 -3.02
N SER A 100 8.91 -17.87 -2.15
CA SER A 100 9.92 -18.93 -2.04
C SER A 100 9.30 -20.25 -1.60
N PHE A 101 8.34 -20.18 -0.66
CA PHE A 101 7.52 -21.32 -0.27
C PHE A 101 6.69 -21.88 -1.44
N ILE A 102 5.93 -21.03 -2.14
CA ILE A 102 5.05 -21.45 -3.25
C ILE A 102 5.84 -22.05 -4.42
N SER A 103 6.97 -21.43 -4.79
CA SER A 103 7.73 -21.79 -5.99
C SER A 103 8.84 -22.81 -5.73
N GLY A 104 9.16 -23.07 -4.46
CA GLY A 104 10.30 -23.88 -4.03
C GLY A 104 11.67 -23.24 -4.31
N LYS A 105 11.71 -21.99 -4.79
CA LYS A 105 12.95 -21.25 -5.11
C LYS A 105 12.81 -19.78 -4.74
N PRO A 106 13.89 -19.10 -4.33
CA PRO A 106 13.82 -17.67 -4.11
C PRO A 106 13.53 -16.93 -5.43
N PRO A 107 12.82 -15.78 -5.38
CA PRO A 107 12.71 -14.87 -6.51
C PRO A 107 14.08 -14.28 -6.90
N ASN A 108 14.13 -13.50 -7.97
CA ASN A 108 15.39 -12.91 -8.46
C ASN A 108 15.94 -11.85 -7.49
N ILE A 109 16.70 -12.29 -6.49
CA ILE A 109 17.25 -11.45 -5.42
C ILE A 109 18.07 -10.27 -5.96
N PRO A 110 18.94 -10.41 -6.98
CA PRO A 110 19.63 -9.26 -7.58
C PRO A 110 18.69 -8.14 -8.07
N ILE A 111 17.61 -8.49 -8.78
CA ILE A 111 16.64 -7.49 -9.26
C ILE A 111 15.91 -6.85 -8.07
N ILE A 112 15.50 -7.65 -7.09
CA ILE A 112 14.82 -7.17 -5.88
C ILE A 112 15.70 -6.20 -5.11
N PHE A 113 16.98 -6.54 -4.92
CA PHE A 113 17.94 -5.68 -4.25
C PHE A 113 18.13 -4.35 -5.00
N ALA A 114 18.24 -4.39 -6.33
CA ALA A 114 18.37 -3.19 -7.15
C ALA A 114 17.15 -2.25 -7.01
N VAL A 115 15.93 -2.80 -6.97
CA VAL A 115 14.72 -1.96 -6.81
C VAL A 115 14.55 -1.43 -5.40
N ILE A 116 14.98 -2.16 -4.36
CA ILE A 116 15.03 -1.64 -2.99
C ILE A 116 16.04 -0.49 -2.90
N MET A 117 17.23 -0.63 -3.51
CA MET A 117 18.20 0.47 -3.54
C MET A 117 17.67 1.71 -4.29
N LEU A 118 16.96 1.50 -5.40
CA LEU A 118 16.31 2.59 -6.13
C LEU A 118 15.22 3.27 -5.29
N ASP A 119 14.39 2.50 -4.60
CA ASP A 119 13.37 3.04 -3.70
C ASP A 119 13.97 3.82 -2.53
N ILE A 120 15.02 3.30 -1.89
CA ILE A 120 15.77 4.02 -0.85
C ILE A 120 16.33 5.34 -1.42
N TYR A 121 16.90 5.31 -2.62
CA TYR A 121 17.38 6.52 -3.29
C TYR A 121 16.24 7.53 -3.51
N ILE A 122 15.07 7.08 -3.99
CA ILE A 122 13.89 7.94 -4.18
C ILE A 122 13.38 8.47 -2.82
N LEU A 123 13.36 7.62 -1.79
CA LEU A 123 12.98 8.00 -0.43
C LEU A 123 13.81 9.16 0.08
N TYR A 124 15.14 9.10 -0.02
CA TYR A 124 16.00 10.17 0.49
C TYR A 124 16.01 11.44 -0.36
N ASN A 125 15.85 11.33 -1.68
CA ASN A 125 15.94 12.50 -2.57
C ASN A 125 14.59 13.19 -2.82
N TYR A 126 13.48 12.47 -2.67
CA TYR A 126 12.14 12.95 -3.00
C TYR A 126 11.14 12.74 -1.86
N ILE A 127 11.59 12.74 -0.61
CA ILE A 127 10.73 12.45 0.55
C ILE A 127 9.48 13.33 0.63
N GLY A 128 8.36 12.74 1.03
CA GLY A 128 7.08 13.44 1.15
C GLY A 128 6.44 13.81 -0.19
N THR A 129 6.82 13.12 -1.28
CA THR A 129 6.25 13.32 -2.62
C THR A 129 5.53 12.07 -3.12
N VAL A 130 4.77 12.23 -4.21
CA VAL A 130 4.10 11.10 -4.89
C VAL A 130 5.06 10.02 -5.33
N TYR A 131 6.32 10.37 -5.62
CA TYR A 131 7.34 9.41 -6.05
C TYR A 131 7.65 8.36 -4.98
N ASN A 132 7.54 8.69 -3.69
CA ASN A 132 7.76 7.71 -2.61
C ASN A 132 6.65 6.64 -2.56
N ALA A 133 5.39 7.05 -2.70
CA ALA A 133 4.28 6.09 -2.76
C ALA A 133 4.41 5.19 -4.00
N VAL A 134 4.75 5.78 -5.15
CA VAL A 134 4.94 5.05 -6.40
C VAL A 134 6.14 4.09 -6.33
N SER A 135 7.26 4.49 -5.74
CA SER A 135 8.43 3.62 -5.60
C SER A 135 8.14 2.43 -4.69
N GLY A 136 7.46 2.64 -3.54
CA GLY A 136 7.04 1.57 -2.65
C GLY A 136 6.13 0.54 -3.33
N ILE A 137 5.10 1.00 -4.05
CA ILE A 137 4.19 0.14 -4.82
C ILE A 137 4.94 -0.65 -5.90
N ASN A 138 5.85 0.01 -6.62
CA ASN A 138 6.61 -0.64 -7.69
C ASN A 138 7.46 -1.80 -7.19
N ILE A 139 8.04 -1.72 -5.98
CA ILE A 139 8.78 -2.86 -5.42
C ILE A 139 7.86 -4.07 -5.26
N TRP A 140 6.62 -3.88 -4.76
CA TRP A 140 5.66 -4.97 -4.58
C TRP A 140 5.37 -5.66 -5.91
N VAL A 141 5.10 -4.86 -6.96
CA VAL A 141 4.83 -5.34 -8.31
C VAL A 141 6.02 -6.10 -8.89
N ILE A 142 7.24 -5.57 -8.75
CA ILE A 142 8.44 -6.20 -9.30
C ILE A 142 8.74 -7.52 -8.61
N VAL A 143 8.67 -7.57 -7.27
CA VAL A 143 8.85 -8.80 -6.49
C VAL A 143 7.79 -9.84 -6.88
N LEU A 144 6.53 -9.42 -7.01
CA LEU A 144 5.43 -10.30 -7.41
C LEU A 144 5.63 -10.90 -8.81
N ILE A 145 5.90 -10.07 -9.82
CA ILE A 145 6.06 -10.52 -11.21
C ILE A 145 7.28 -11.41 -11.36
N THR A 146 8.43 -10.98 -10.83
CA THR A 146 9.68 -11.73 -10.95
C THR A 146 9.62 -13.05 -10.19
N GLY A 147 8.94 -13.06 -9.03
CA GLY A 147 8.80 -14.24 -8.20
C GLY A 147 7.81 -15.28 -8.72
N LEU A 148 6.72 -14.84 -9.35
CA LEU A 148 5.73 -15.76 -9.92
C LEU A 148 5.97 -16.11 -11.40
N TRP A 149 6.99 -15.53 -12.04
CA TRP A 149 7.26 -15.68 -13.48
C TRP A 149 7.30 -17.13 -13.96
N ASN A 150 7.94 -18.02 -13.19
CA ASN A 150 8.10 -19.44 -13.53
C ASN A 150 7.14 -20.37 -12.75
N VAL A 151 6.20 -19.81 -11.99
CA VAL A 151 5.27 -20.60 -11.18
C VAL A 151 4.09 -21.04 -12.04
N LYS A 152 3.73 -22.32 -11.97
CA LYS A 152 2.54 -22.83 -12.66
C LYS A 152 1.28 -22.41 -11.91
N LEU A 153 0.74 -21.25 -12.28
CA LEU A 153 -0.42 -20.67 -11.61
C LEU A 153 -1.73 -21.45 -11.89
N PRO A 154 -2.60 -21.68 -10.88
CA PRO A 154 -3.97 -22.14 -11.07
C PRO A 154 -4.77 -21.23 -12.00
N VAL A 155 -5.78 -21.77 -12.69
CA VAL A 155 -6.60 -21.02 -13.67
C VAL A 155 -7.24 -19.77 -13.05
N VAL A 156 -7.71 -19.86 -11.80
CA VAL A 156 -8.30 -18.72 -11.08
C VAL A 156 -7.24 -17.63 -10.86
N VAL A 157 -6.06 -17.99 -10.37
CA VAL A 157 -4.96 -17.03 -10.11
C VAL A 157 -4.51 -16.36 -11.41
N LYS A 158 -4.45 -17.08 -12.53
CA LYS A 158 -4.13 -16.50 -13.84
C LYS A 158 -5.09 -15.39 -14.28
N LYS A 159 -6.35 -15.42 -13.82
CA LYS A 159 -7.34 -14.37 -14.10
C LYS A 159 -7.25 -13.21 -13.10
N LEU A 160 -6.99 -13.52 -11.83
CA LEU A 160 -6.94 -12.52 -10.77
C LEU A 160 -5.64 -11.70 -10.78
N LEU A 161 -4.51 -12.30 -11.15
CA LEU A 161 -3.21 -11.62 -11.14
C LEU A 161 -3.16 -10.41 -12.09
N PRO A 162 -3.63 -10.47 -13.36
CA PRO A 162 -3.71 -9.29 -14.21
C PRO A 162 -4.62 -8.19 -13.66
N ILE A 163 -5.72 -8.56 -12.97
CA ILE A 163 -6.61 -7.59 -12.32
C ILE A 163 -5.85 -6.89 -11.19
N LEU A 164 -5.15 -7.63 -10.33
CA LEU A 164 -4.31 -7.06 -9.27
C LEU A 164 -3.26 -6.09 -9.85
N LEU A 165 -2.56 -6.49 -10.91
CA LEU A 165 -1.56 -5.64 -11.57
C LEU A 165 -2.17 -4.37 -12.17
N MET A 166 -3.35 -4.47 -12.79
CA MET A 166 -4.09 -3.30 -13.27
C MET A 166 -4.46 -2.36 -12.12
N LEU A 167 -4.93 -2.89 -10.99
CA LEU A 167 -5.29 -2.08 -9.82
C LEU A 167 -4.10 -1.30 -9.27
N PHE A 168 -2.88 -1.86 -9.27
CA PHE A 168 -1.66 -1.11 -8.92
C PHE A 168 -1.39 0.06 -9.87
N VAL A 169 -1.68 -0.08 -11.17
CA VAL A 169 -1.56 1.04 -12.11
C VAL A 169 -2.62 2.10 -11.82
N VAL A 170 -3.87 1.68 -11.54
CA VAL A 170 -4.96 2.61 -11.24
C VAL A 170 -4.66 3.41 -9.97
N ILE A 171 -4.22 2.78 -8.89
CA ILE A 171 -3.93 3.51 -7.64
C ILE A 171 -2.78 4.51 -7.82
N ILE A 172 -1.77 4.21 -8.63
CA ILE A 172 -0.71 5.17 -9.00
C ILE A 172 -1.33 6.39 -9.70
N VAL A 173 -2.19 6.17 -10.69
CA VAL A 173 -2.90 7.28 -11.39
C VAL A 173 -3.73 8.10 -10.40
N LEU A 174 -4.42 7.47 -9.45
CA LEU A 174 -5.19 8.18 -8.44
C LEU A 174 -4.30 9.05 -7.53
N PHE A 175 -3.13 8.55 -7.12
CA PHE A 175 -2.17 9.32 -6.33
C PHE A 175 -1.63 10.54 -7.09
N PHE A 176 -1.33 10.39 -8.38
CA PHE A 176 -0.94 11.51 -9.23
C PHE A 176 -2.08 12.53 -9.32
N ASN A 177 -3.31 12.10 -9.58
CA ASN A 177 -4.45 13.00 -9.65
C ASN A 177 -4.69 13.75 -8.33
N GLU A 178 -4.62 13.06 -7.19
CA GLU A 178 -4.68 13.70 -5.87
C GLU A 178 -3.57 14.75 -5.73
N LYS A 179 -2.31 14.39 -5.99
CA LYS A 179 -1.19 15.31 -5.81
C LYS A 179 -1.31 16.61 -6.61
N TYR A 180 -1.79 16.53 -7.85
CA TYR A 180 -1.78 17.66 -8.78
C TYR A 180 -3.11 18.42 -8.84
N ASN A 181 -4.25 17.77 -8.55
CA ASN A 181 -5.57 18.37 -8.75
C ASN A 181 -6.35 18.59 -7.45
N CYS A 182 -5.77 18.32 -6.27
CA CYS A 182 -6.50 18.38 -5.00
C CYS A 182 -7.22 19.70 -4.73
N GLY A 183 -6.50 20.83 -4.89
CA GLY A 183 -7.07 22.16 -4.63
C GLY A 183 -8.31 22.41 -5.48
N SER A 184 -8.21 22.19 -6.79
CA SER A 184 -9.34 22.34 -7.73
C SER A 184 -10.48 21.37 -7.44
N MET A 185 -10.18 20.13 -7.03
CA MET A 185 -11.22 19.16 -6.65
C MET A 185 -11.98 19.64 -5.40
N MET A 186 -11.26 20.05 -4.35
CA MET A 186 -11.85 20.53 -3.10
C MET A 186 -12.64 21.83 -3.27
N GLU A 187 -12.24 22.71 -4.20
CA GLU A 187 -12.97 23.94 -4.56
C GLU A 187 -14.25 23.67 -5.35
N THR A 188 -14.24 22.66 -6.23
CA THR A 188 -15.39 22.35 -7.12
C THR A 188 -16.43 21.49 -6.42
N TYR A 189 -16.00 20.47 -5.69
CA TYR A 189 -16.87 19.56 -4.97
C TYR A 189 -16.14 19.00 -3.74
N VAL A 190 -16.64 19.36 -2.55
CA VAL A 190 -16.10 18.88 -1.27
C VAL A 190 -16.46 17.40 -1.11
N PHE A 191 -15.67 16.53 -1.73
CA PHE A 191 -15.81 15.08 -1.70
C PHE A 191 -14.50 14.43 -1.29
N PRO A 192 -14.54 13.38 -0.45
CA PRO A 192 -13.35 12.72 0.04
C PRO A 192 -12.72 11.86 -1.07
N TYR A 193 -12.12 12.46 -2.09
CA TYR A 193 -11.49 11.75 -3.20
C TYR A 193 -10.46 10.72 -2.71
N HIS A 194 -9.75 11.02 -1.62
CA HIS A 194 -8.79 10.08 -1.02
C HIS A 194 -9.41 8.73 -0.63
N ILE A 195 -10.71 8.70 -0.32
CA ILE A 195 -11.43 7.44 -0.03
C ILE A 195 -11.33 6.46 -1.21
N ALA A 196 -11.22 6.93 -2.45
CA ALA A 196 -11.09 6.07 -3.62
C ALA A 196 -9.74 5.35 -3.63
N ILE A 197 -8.67 6.03 -3.20
CA ILE A 197 -7.34 5.44 -3.02
C ILE A 197 -7.41 4.36 -1.94
N GLU A 198 -8.05 4.64 -0.80
CA GLU A 198 -8.17 3.67 0.29
C GLU A 198 -9.07 2.48 -0.06
N ILE A 199 -10.17 2.68 -0.80
CA ILE A 199 -11.00 1.59 -1.32
C ILE A 199 -10.20 0.70 -2.26
N LEU A 200 -9.39 1.28 -3.15
CA LEU A 200 -8.49 0.48 -3.98
C LEU A 200 -7.43 -0.22 -3.14
N GLY A 201 -6.87 0.43 -2.12
CA GLY A 201 -5.96 -0.17 -1.16
C GLY A 201 -6.56 -1.41 -0.50
N LEU A 202 -7.80 -1.33 -0.02
CA LEU A 202 -8.55 -2.46 0.53
C LEU A 202 -8.70 -3.60 -0.47
N ILE A 203 -9.15 -3.29 -1.70
CA ILE A 203 -9.35 -4.30 -2.76
C ILE A 203 -8.03 -4.96 -3.12
N ILE A 204 -6.96 -4.18 -3.30
CA ILE A 204 -5.61 -4.65 -3.59
C ILE A 204 -5.13 -5.58 -2.47
N SER A 205 -5.12 -5.12 -1.22
CA SER A 205 -4.64 -5.91 -0.08
C SER A 205 -5.43 -7.22 0.08
N SER A 206 -6.76 -7.16 -0.04
CA SER A 206 -7.63 -8.34 0.08
C SER A 206 -7.42 -9.33 -1.07
N LEU A 207 -7.36 -8.84 -2.31
CA LEU A 207 -7.11 -9.67 -3.50
C LEU A 207 -5.72 -10.30 -3.46
N PHE A 208 -4.72 -9.54 -3.01
CA PHE A 208 -3.34 -10.00 -2.91
C PHE A 208 -3.21 -11.13 -1.88
N ALA A 209 -3.79 -10.95 -0.68
CA ALA A 209 -3.89 -12.00 0.33
C ALA A 209 -4.63 -13.23 -0.21
N TYR A 210 -5.78 -13.05 -0.85
CA TYR A 210 -6.58 -14.15 -1.40
C TYR A 210 -5.84 -14.94 -2.48
N ILE A 211 -5.10 -14.27 -3.37
CA ILE A 211 -4.26 -14.95 -4.38
C ILE A 211 -3.24 -15.87 -3.72
N PHE A 212 -2.59 -15.43 -2.63
CA PHE A 212 -1.60 -16.24 -1.93
C PHE A 212 -2.21 -17.42 -1.19
N ILE A 213 -3.41 -17.26 -0.62
CA ILE A 213 -4.19 -18.39 -0.07
C ILE A 213 -4.52 -19.42 -1.17
N LEU A 214 -4.87 -18.97 -2.38
CA LEU A 214 -5.14 -19.90 -3.49
C LEU A 214 -3.88 -20.62 -4.02
N LEU A 215 -2.70 -20.04 -3.82
CA LEU A 215 -1.42 -20.61 -4.23
C LEU A 215 -0.82 -21.57 -3.20
N GLU A 216 -1.30 -21.52 -1.97
CA GLU A 216 -0.79 -22.26 -0.80
C GLU A 216 -0.87 -23.80 -0.88
N LYS A 217 -1.58 -24.34 -1.89
CA LYS A 217 -1.96 -25.75 -2.03
C LYS A 217 -1.04 -26.80 -1.41
#